data_AF-A0A7S4KX40-F1
#
_entry.id   AF-A0A7S4KX40-F1
#
_cell.length_a   1.000
_cell.length_b   1.000
_cell.length_c   1.000
_cell.angle_alpha   90.00
_cell.angle_beta   90.00
_cell.angle_gamma   90.00
#
_symmetry.space_group_name_H-M   'P 1'
#
loop_
_entity.id
_entity.type
_entity.pdbx_description
1 polymer ?
#
loop_
_entity_poly.entity_id
_entity_poly.type
_entity_poly.pdbx_seq_one_letter_code
_entity_poly.pdbx_strand_id
1 'polypeptide(L)'
;LMSLYGGVLNGKKTAKELEKTIDGNLCRCTGYRAIYGAVKEIESELSSAPVSSCAPTLDSNSPFYADATRFSAAQLDEMRSIRPKPATYIGPRSVWYSPNTLDELLQIKTEHPDVRLITGNSEVMIEQRFKHHHYPVLTTPIHVPELQTLEYNETDNSLHIGGAV
;
A
#
# COMPACT_ATOMS: atom_id res chain seq x y z
N LEU A 1 7.03 1.88 -15.18
CA LEU A 1 5.98 2.89 -15.47
C LEU A 1 5.10 3.13 -14.24
N MET A 2 4.34 2.13 -13.75
CA MET A 2 3.44 2.33 -12.61
C MET A 2 4.14 2.66 -11.28
N SER A 3 5.27 2.03 -10.97
CA SER A 3 6.01 2.30 -9.72
C SER A 3 6.54 3.74 -9.66
N LEU A 4 7.10 4.21 -10.79
CA LEU A 4 7.58 5.58 -10.92
C LEU A 4 6.43 6.59 -10.87
N TYR A 5 5.31 6.30 -11.56
CA TYR A 5 4.10 7.11 -11.50
C TYR A 5 3.55 7.25 -10.08
N GLY A 6 3.40 6.15 -9.34
CA GLY A 6 3.00 6.19 -7.93
C GLY A 6 4.01 6.92 -7.05
N GLY A 7 5.31 6.80 -7.36
CA GLY A 7 6.38 7.57 -6.75
C GLY A 7 6.17 9.08 -6.88
N VAL A 8 5.90 9.55 -8.10
CA VAL A 8 5.65 10.97 -8.41
C VAL A 8 4.36 11.49 -7.76
N LEU A 9 3.32 10.67 -7.68
CA LEU A 9 2.07 11.04 -6.99
C LEU A 9 2.24 11.15 -5.47
N ASN A 10 3.18 10.42 -4.88
CA ASN A 10 3.43 10.39 -3.43
C ASN A 10 4.41 11.49 -2.98
N GLY A 11 4.19 12.71 -3.46
CA GLY A 11 4.92 13.92 -3.09
C GLY A 11 6.25 14.14 -3.82
N LYS A 12 6.89 15.28 -3.55
CA LYS A 12 8.21 15.60 -4.10
C LYS A 12 9.24 14.59 -3.58
N LYS A 13 10.01 14.00 -4.50
CA LYS A 13 11.05 12.99 -4.22
C LYS A 13 12.35 13.39 -4.89
N THR A 14 13.47 13.10 -4.23
CA THR A 14 14.82 13.14 -4.81
C THR A 14 14.99 12.03 -5.86
N ALA A 15 15.98 12.11 -6.76
CA ALA A 15 16.29 11.03 -7.70
C ALA A 15 16.50 9.71 -6.97
N LYS A 16 17.24 9.74 -5.86
CA LYS A 16 17.51 8.54 -5.08
C LYS A 16 16.22 7.89 -4.55
N GLU A 17 15.23 8.70 -4.17
CA GLU A 17 13.93 8.20 -3.74
C GLU A 17 13.08 7.70 -4.91
N LEU A 18 13.15 8.34 -6.08
CA LEU A 18 12.49 7.87 -7.30
C LEU A 18 13.12 6.56 -7.82
N GLU A 19 14.44 6.42 -7.76
CA GLU A 19 15.16 5.20 -8.10
C GLU A 19 14.69 4.03 -7.21
N LYS A 20 14.52 4.24 -5.91
CA LYS A 20 13.99 3.21 -4.99
C LYS A 20 12.61 2.70 -5.38
N THR A 21 11.79 3.51 -6.07
CA THR A 21 10.44 3.06 -6.49
C THR A 21 10.47 1.94 -7.51
N ILE A 22 11.59 1.75 -8.22
CA ILE A 22 11.73 0.72 -9.27
C ILE A 22 12.55 -0.50 -8.83
N ASP A 23 12.97 -0.59 -7.56
CA ASP A 23 13.77 -1.71 -7.03
C ASP A 23 13.03 -3.06 -7.13
N GLY A 24 11.69 -3.04 -7.10
CA GLY A 24 10.85 -4.23 -7.30
C GLY A 24 10.57 -4.59 -8.76
N ASN A 25 11.13 -3.87 -9.74
CA ASN A 25 10.84 -4.08 -11.16
C ASN A 25 12.03 -4.73 -11.87
N LEU A 26 11.78 -5.87 -12.52
CA LEU A 26 12.77 -6.57 -13.34
C LEU A 26 12.67 -6.18 -14.82
N CYS A 27 13.78 -5.76 -15.41
CA CYS A 27 13.91 -5.54 -16.85
C CYS A 27 15.14 -6.28 -17.39
N ARG A 28 14.92 -7.23 -18.31
CA ARG A 28 16.00 -8.03 -18.88
C ARG A 28 16.65 -7.40 -20.12
N CYS A 29 16.00 -6.43 -20.75
CA CYS A 29 16.39 -5.94 -22.09
C CYS A 29 17.25 -4.67 -22.07
N THR A 30 16.94 -3.70 -21.20
CA THR A 30 17.52 -2.35 -21.30
C THR A 30 18.82 -2.17 -20.52
N GLY A 31 19.16 -3.13 -19.66
CA GLY A 31 20.24 -2.98 -18.69
C GLY A 31 20.03 -1.79 -17.73
N TYR A 32 18.78 -1.34 -17.56
CA TYR A 32 18.33 -0.20 -16.74
C TYR A 32 18.89 1.19 -17.07
N ARG A 33 19.97 1.31 -17.85
CA ARG A 33 20.60 2.60 -18.18
C ARG A 33 19.60 3.61 -18.74
N ALA A 34 18.77 3.20 -19.70
CA ALA A 34 17.75 4.08 -20.29
C ALA A 34 16.64 4.45 -19.30
N ILE A 35 16.27 3.53 -18.38
CA ILE A 35 15.24 3.76 -17.37
C ILE A 35 15.74 4.76 -16.33
N TYR A 36 16.97 4.61 -15.84
CA TYR A 36 17.58 5.57 -14.92
C TYR A 36 17.82 6.94 -15.56
N GLY A 37 18.12 6.98 -16.87
CA GLY A 37 18.17 8.23 -17.62
C GLY A 37 16.85 9.00 -17.51
N ALA A 38 15.72 8.34 -17.79
CA ALA A 38 14.39 8.93 -17.67
C ALA A 38 14.03 9.35 -16.23
N VAL A 39 14.46 8.59 -15.21
CA VAL A 39 14.23 8.96 -13.80
C VAL A 39 14.92 10.28 -13.44
N LYS A 40 16.14 10.51 -13.94
CA LYS A 40 16.88 11.76 -13.72
C LYS A 40 16.26 12.95 -14.43
N GLU A 41 15.74 12.73 -15.63
CA GLU A 41 14.99 13.76 -16.37
C GLU A 41 13.75 14.18 -15.56
N ILE A 42 12.97 13.22 -15.06
CA ILE A 42 11.79 13.48 -14.21
C ILE A 42 12.16 14.22 -12.92
N GLU A 43 13.27 13.86 -12.26
CA GLU A 43 13.74 14.59 -11.08
C GLU A 43 14.04 16.06 -11.41
N SER A 44 14.70 16.32 -12.53
CA SER A 44 15.06 17.68 -12.95
C SER A 44 13.82 18.55 -13.23
N GLU A 45 12.77 17.95 -13.79
CA GLU A 45 11.47 18.59 -13.98
C GLU A 45 10.77 18.86 -12.64
N LEU A 46 10.76 17.89 -11.71
CA LEU A 46 10.13 18.07 -10.39
C LEU A 46 10.84 19.13 -9.53
N SER A 47 12.16 19.25 -9.69
CA SER A 47 12.99 20.18 -8.92
C SER A 47 12.86 21.63 -9.40
N SER A 48 12.52 21.83 -10.68
CA SER A 48 12.34 23.17 -11.27
C SER A 48 10.91 23.72 -11.12
N ALA A 49 9.95 22.91 -10.68
CA ALA A 49 8.57 23.32 -10.47
C ALA A 49 8.35 24.05 -9.11
N PRO A 50 7.60 25.18 -9.08
CA PRO A 50 7.36 25.96 -7.87
C PRO A 50 6.70 25.13 -6.75
N VAL A 51 7.06 25.44 -5.50
CA VAL A 51 6.75 24.64 -4.28
C VAL A 51 5.31 24.85 -3.76
N SER A 52 4.50 25.67 -4.42
CA SER A 52 3.19 26.12 -3.90
C SER A 52 2.02 25.16 -4.16
N SER A 53 2.24 24.01 -4.76
CA SER A 53 1.27 22.91 -4.66
C SER A 53 2.05 21.60 -4.60
N CYS A 54 1.90 20.88 -3.49
CA CYS A 54 2.44 19.53 -3.34
C CYS A 54 1.56 18.47 -4.02
N ALA A 55 0.54 18.87 -4.77
CA ALA A 55 0.13 18.17 -5.98
C ALA A 55 0.92 18.81 -7.13
N PRO A 56 1.47 18.08 -8.11
CA PRO A 56 1.99 18.72 -9.32
C PRO A 56 0.92 19.74 -9.75
N THR A 57 1.26 21.03 -9.84
CA THR A 57 0.37 21.96 -10.55
C THR A 57 0.30 21.36 -11.93
N LEU A 58 -0.81 20.68 -12.18
CA LEU A 58 -1.16 20.14 -13.47
C LEU A 58 -1.28 21.38 -14.33
N ASP A 59 -0.25 21.72 -15.06
CA ASP A 59 -0.53 22.51 -16.24
C ASP A 59 -1.43 21.59 -17.07
N SER A 60 -2.61 22.10 -17.40
CA SER A 60 -3.50 21.42 -18.35
C SER A 60 -2.85 21.22 -19.73
N ASN A 61 -1.62 21.72 -19.90
CA ASN A 61 -0.83 21.69 -21.12
C ASN A 61 0.31 20.66 -21.11
N SER A 62 0.64 19.99 -19.99
CA SER A 62 1.59 18.87 -20.02
C SER A 62 0.88 17.62 -20.52
N PRO A 63 1.29 17.08 -21.68
CA PRO A 63 0.69 15.87 -22.23
C PRO A 63 0.93 14.63 -21.35
N PHE A 64 1.79 14.72 -20.34
CA PHE A 64 2.17 13.60 -19.46
C PHE A 64 1.36 13.52 -18.17
N TYR A 65 0.84 14.64 -17.66
CA TYR A 65 0.23 14.72 -16.32
C TYR A 65 -1.21 15.22 -16.28
N ALA A 66 -1.83 15.56 -17.41
CA ALA A 66 -3.24 16.00 -17.46
C ALA A 66 -4.26 15.05 -16.78
N ASP A 67 -3.87 13.78 -16.55
CA ASP A 67 -4.67 12.71 -15.95
C ASP A 67 -4.27 12.40 -14.48
N ALA A 68 -3.39 13.18 -13.84
CA ALA A 68 -3.01 12.95 -12.44
C ALA A 68 -4.07 13.44 -11.42
N THR A 69 -5.09 14.17 -11.88
CA THR A 69 -6.31 14.51 -11.09
C THR A 69 -7.54 13.77 -11.61
N ARG A 70 -7.43 12.44 -11.75
CA ARG A 70 -8.60 11.58 -12.01
C ARG A 70 -9.74 11.78 -11.01
N PHE A 71 -9.42 12.23 -9.80
CA PHE A 71 -10.37 12.50 -8.74
C PHE A 71 -10.16 13.90 -8.18
N SER A 72 -11.26 14.64 -8.01
CA SER A 72 -11.28 15.88 -7.25
C SER A 72 -10.93 15.66 -5.77
N ALA A 73 -10.51 16.71 -5.08
CA ALA A 73 -10.25 16.65 -3.64
C ALA A 73 -11.46 16.12 -2.85
N ALA A 74 -12.68 16.56 -3.22
CA ALA A 74 -13.91 16.09 -2.61
C ALA A 74 -14.14 14.58 -2.80
N GLN A 75 -13.87 14.04 -3.98
CA GLN A 75 -13.96 12.59 -4.23
C GLN A 75 -12.92 11.81 -3.44
N LEU A 76 -11.70 12.34 -3.32
CA LEU A 76 -10.66 11.71 -2.49
C LEU A 76 -11.05 11.70 -1.01
N ASP A 77 -11.62 12.80 -0.50
CA ASP A 77 -12.09 12.88 0.88
C ASP A 77 -13.29 11.96 1.13
N GLU A 78 -14.22 11.86 0.18
CA GLU A 78 -15.31 10.88 0.21
C GLU A 78 -14.74 9.45 0.28
N MET A 79 -13.80 9.08 -0.59
CA MET A 79 -13.17 7.76 -0.58
C MET A 79 -12.44 7.46 0.73
N ARG A 80 -11.74 8.45 1.31
CA ARG A 80 -11.05 8.33 2.61
C ARG A 80 -12.01 8.22 3.79
N SER A 81 -13.23 8.72 3.65
CA SER A 81 -14.28 8.63 4.67
C SER A 81 -14.90 7.23 4.76
N ILE A 82 -14.78 6.42 3.70
CA ILE A 82 -15.33 5.06 3.65
C ILE A 82 -14.63 4.22 4.72
N ARG A 83 -15.40 3.75 5.70
CA ARG A 83 -14.91 2.81 6.71
C ARG A 83 -15.23 1.38 6.28
N PRO A 84 -14.27 0.46 6.37
CA PRO A 84 -14.52 -0.95 6.11
C PRO A 84 -15.58 -1.45 7.10
N LYS A 85 -16.52 -2.24 6.60
CA LYS A 85 -17.53 -2.91 7.44
C LYS A 85 -17.15 -4.38 7.62
N PRO A 86 -17.51 -5.00 8.76
CA PRO A 86 -17.31 -6.42 8.93
C PRO A 86 -17.95 -7.19 7.80
N ALA A 87 -17.21 -8.14 7.23
CA ALA A 87 -17.68 -8.93 6.09
C ALA A 87 -17.16 -10.36 6.15
N THR A 88 -17.98 -11.29 5.66
CA THR A 88 -17.58 -12.68 5.44
C THR A 88 -17.76 -13.00 3.97
N TYR A 89 -16.72 -13.52 3.33
CA TYR A 89 -16.76 -13.97 1.95
C TYR A 89 -16.59 -15.49 1.91
N ILE A 90 -17.59 -16.17 1.36
CA ILE A 90 -17.60 -17.63 1.25
C ILE A 90 -17.23 -17.98 -0.19
N GLY A 91 -16.01 -18.45 -0.39
CA GLY A 91 -15.56 -18.99 -1.66
C GLY A 91 -15.75 -20.51 -1.73
N PRO A 92 -15.52 -21.11 -2.91
CA PRO A 92 -15.65 -22.55 -3.10
C PRO A 92 -14.59 -23.38 -2.35
N ARG A 93 -13.47 -22.77 -1.93
CA ARG A 93 -12.34 -23.45 -1.27
C ARG A 93 -11.97 -22.87 0.08
N SER A 94 -12.36 -21.64 0.35
CA SER A 94 -12.00 -20.94 1.59
C SER A 94 -13.07 -19.94 1.99
N VAL A 95 -13.14 -19.69 3.29
CA VAL A 95 -13.91 -18.60 3.90
C VAL A 95 -12.94 -17.52 4.34
N TRP A 96 -13.28 -16.27 4.04
CA TRP A 96 -12.54 -15.09 4.46
C TRP A 96 -13.38 -14.26 5.43
N TYR A 97 -12.85 -14.05 6.63
CA TYR A 97 -13.41 -13.12 7.60
C TYR A 97 -12.64 -11.79 7.57
N SER A 98 -13.37 -10.68 7.55
CA SER A 98 -12.82 -9.33 7.68
C SER A 98 -13.44 -8.67 8.92
N PRO A 99 -12.93 -8.93 10.13
CA PRO A 99 -13.37 -8.27 11.35
C PRO A 99 -12.90 -6.81 11.39
N ASN A 100 -13.57 -6.00 12.20
CA ASN A 100 -13.22 -4.60 12.44
C ASN A 100 -12.86 -4.30 13.90
N THR A 101 -13.05 -5.26 14.79
CA THR A 101 -12.74 -5.12 16.22
C THR A 101 -11.79 -6.22 16.66
N LEU A 102 -11.04 -5.95 17.73
CA LEU A 102 -10.16 -6.94 18.32
C LEU A 102 -10.95 -8.14 18.86
N ASP A 103 -12.13 -7.90 19.45
CA ASP A 103 -12.99 -8.95 19.99
C ASP A 103 -13.47 -9.92 18.91
N GLU A 104 -13.92 -9.42 17.75
CA GLU A 104 -14.30 -10.26 16.61
C GLU A 104 -13.12 -11.08 16.11
N LEU A 105 -11.93 -10.47 16.01
CA LEU A 105 -10.72 -11.18 15.57
C LEU A 105 -10.33 -12.29 16.55
N LEU A 106 -10.40 -12.03 17.85
CA LEU A 106 -10.13 -13.02 18.90
C LEU A 106 -11.18 -14.13 18.91
N GLN A 107 -12.44 -13.80 18.67
CA GLN A 107 -13.51 -14.79 18.53
C GLN A 107 -13.23 -15.72 17.34
N ILE A 108 -12.91 -15.18 16.17
CA ILE A 108 -12.53 -15.97 14.98
C ILE A 108 -11.33 -16.86 15.28
N LYS A 109 -10.31 -16.34 15.99
CA LYS A 109 -9.13 -17.13 16.36
C LYS A 109 -9.45 -18.25 17.35
N THR A 110 -10.44 -18.04 18.22
CA THR A 110 -10.92 -19.03 19.18
C THR A 110 -11.74 -20.13 18.49
N GLU A 111 -12.65 -19.75 17.59
CA GLU A 111 -13.49 -20.67 16.81
C GLU A 111 -12.68 -21.45 15.76
N HIS A 112 -11.64 -20.82 15.21
CA HIS A 112 -10.75 -21.40 14.20
C HIS A 112 -9.28 -21.24 14.62
N PRO A 113 -8.75 -22.09 15.51
CA PRO A 113 -7.37 -22.00 15.99
C PRO A 113 -6.32 -21.99 14.87
N ASP A 114 -6.57 -22.74 13.80
CA ASP A 114 -5.69 -22.86 12.62
C ASP A 114 -5.88 -21.74 11.59
N VAL A 115 -6.71 -20.73 11.86
CA VAL A 115 -6.93 -19.61 10.94
C VAL A 115 -5.62 -18.91 10.63
N ARG A 116 -5.39 -18.64 9.33
CA ARG A 116 -4.27 -17.81 8.88
C ARG A 116 -4.68 -16.34 8.87
N LEU A 117 -3.89 -15.54 9.59
CA LEU A 117 -3.94 -14.08 9.54
C LEU A 117 -3.26 -13.61 8.25
N ILE A 118 -3.93 -12.76 7.49
CA ILE A 118 -3.39 -12.17 6.26
C ILE A 118 -3.43 -10.65 6.36
N THR A 119 -2.25 -10.01 6.35
CA THR A 119 -2.07 -8.57 6.13
C THR A 119 -1.78 -8.30 4.66
N GLY A 120 -0.50 -8.33 4.26
CA GLY A 120 -0.04 -8.10 2.88
C GLY A 120 -0.05 -9.33 1.96
N ASN A 121 -0.36 -10.51 2.48
CA ASN A 121 -0.45 -11.78 1.73
C ASN A 121 0.85 -12.27 1.03
N SER A 122 1.98 -11.63 1.29
CA SER A 122 3.26 -11.93 0.61
C SER A 122 3.82 -13.32 0.94
N GLU A 123 3.58 -13.85 2.14
CA GLU A 123 3.99 -15.22 2.52
C GLU A 123 2.91 -16.26 2.19
N VAL A 124 1.67 -16.02 2.62
CA VAL A 124 0.58 -17.00 2.47
C VAL A 124 0.34 -17.34 1.00
N MET A 125 0.46 -16.37 0.09
CA MET A 125 0.36 -16.64 -1.35
C MET A 125 1.49 -17.55 -1.85
N ILE A 126 2.71 -17.45 -1.33
CA ILE A 126 3.82 -18.35 -1.67
C ILE A 126 3.56 -19.75 -1.12
N GLU A 127 3.06 -19.87 0.11
CA GLU A 127 2.68 -21.15 0.71
C GLU A 127 1.60 -21.86 -0.12
N GLN A 128 0.56 -21.15 -0.52
CA GLN A 128 -0.51 -21.71 -1.34
C GLN A 128 -0.04 -22.05 -2.76
N ARG A 129 0.73 -21.16 -3.40
CA ARG A 129 1.13 -21.30 -4.81
C ARG A 129 2.23 -22.32 -5.02
N PHE A 130 3.26 -22.30 -4.19
CA PHE A 130 4.50 -23.04 -4.41
C PHE A 130 4.71 -24.18 -3.40
N LYS A 131 4.15 -24.06 -2.19
CA LYS A 131 4.22 -25.14 -1.18
C LYS A 131 2.94 -25.98 -1.13
N HIS A 132 1.95 -25.66 -1.96
CA HIS A 132 0.66 -26.37 -2.06
C HIS A 132 -0.10 -26.45 -0.72
N HIS A 133 0.12 -25.48 0.18
CA HIS A 133 -0.67 -25.39 1.41
C HIS A 133 -2.11 -24.97 1.10
N HIS A 134 -3.06 -25.54 1.84
CA HIS A 134 -4.47 -25.20 1.75
C HIS A 134 -4.95 -24.58 3.06
N TYR A 135 -5.56 -23.40 2.96
CA TYR A 135 -6.09 -22.67 4.11
C TYR A 135 -7.59 -22.47 3.94
N PRO A 136 -8.44 -23.33 4.57
CA PRO A 136 -9.88 -23.28 4.40
C PRO A 136 -10.52 -22.06 5.10
N VAL A 137 -9.87 -21.53 6.14
CA VAL A 137 -10.33 -20.35 6.87
C VAL A 137 -9.20 -19.33 6.94
N LEU A 138 -9.52 -18.10 6.55
CA LEU A 138 -8.62 -16.96 6.48
C LEU A 138 -9.26 -15.77 7.19
N THR A 139 -8.44 -14.93 7.81
CA THR A 139 -8.92 -13.67 8.38
C THR A 139 -7.88 -12.57 8.25
N THR A 140 -8.29 -11.31 8.36
CA THR A 140 -7.38 -10.16 8.28
C THR A 140 -7.48 -9.25 9.51
N PRO A 141 -6.34 -8.79 10.05
CA PRO A 141 -6.33 -7.81 11.13
C PRO A 141 -6.28 -6.35 10.64
N ILE A 142 -6.24 -6.09 9.32
CA ILE A 142 -5.97 -4.75 8.76
C ILE A 142 -7.07 -3.70 8.99
N HIS A 143 -8.17 -4.06 9.64
CA HIS A 143 -9.23 -3.12 10.01
C HIS A 143 -9.44 -3.04 11.52
N VAL A 144 -8.56 -3.68 12.31
CA VAL A 144 -8.57 -3.65 13.77
C VAL A 144 -7.66 -2.51 14.24
N PRO A 145 -8.23 -1.42 14.80
CA PRO A 145 -7.46 -0.21 15.11
C PRO A 145 -6.26 -0.44 16.02
N GLU A 146 -6.40 -1.31 17.01
CA GLU A 146 -5.35 -1.64 18.00
C GLU A 146 -4.10 -2.25 17.34
N LEU A 147 -4.25 -2.85 16.16
CA LEU A 147 -3.14 -3.46 15.41
C LEU A 147 -2.54 -2.51 14.36
N GLN A 148 -3.03 -1.28 14.25
CA GLN A 148 -2.56 -0.26 13.31
C GLN A 148 -1.90 0.95 14.00
N THR A 149 -1.61 0.83 15.29
CA THR A 149 -1.07 1.93 16.08
C THR A 149 0.44 2.12 15.85
N LEU A 150 0.88 3.37 15.97
CA LEU A 150 2.27 3.79 16.01
C LEU A 150 2.40 4.76 17.18
N GLU A 151 2.82 4.27 18.33
CA GLU A 151 2.82 5.01 19.60
C GLU A 151 4.22 5.05 20.19
N TYR A 152 4.74 6.26 20.43
CA TYR A 152 6.00 6.45 21.12
C TYR A 152 5.73 6.69 22.60
N ASN A 153 6.33 5.86 23.45
CA ASN A 153 6.25 5.99 24.88
C ASN A 153 7.49 6.73 25.40
N GLU A 154 7.28 7.96 25.85
CA GLU A 154 8.37 8.82 26.34
C GLU A 154 8.97 8.32 27.66
N THR A 155 8.21 7.58 28.46
CA THR A 155 8.65 7.15 29.81
C THR A 155 9.65 6.01 29.76
N ASP A 156 9.50 5.10 28.79
CA ASP A 156 10.41 3.97 28.58
C ASP A 156 11.26 4.11 27.31
N ASN A 157 11.13 5.23 26.59
CA ASN A 157 11.81 5.52 25.33
C ASN A 157 11.61 4.40 24.29
N SER A 158 10.40 3.85 24.20
CA SER A 158 10.06 2.76 23.30
C SER A 158 9.06 3.19 22.22
N LEU A 159 9.10 2.49 21.08
CA LEU A 159 8.15 2.67 19.98
C LEU A 159 7.30 1.40 19.87
N HIS A 160 6.02 1.52 20.15
CA HIS A 160 5.01 0.49 19.95
C HIS A 160 4.49 0.57 18.51
N ILE A 161 4.57 -0.56 17.81
CA ILE A 161 4.11 -0.70 16.43
C ILE A 161 3.09 -1.83 16.41
N GLY A 162 1.88 -1.53 15.94
CA GLY A 162 0.83 -2.51 15.77
C GLY A 162 1.21 -3.61 14.77
N GLY A 163 0.72 -4.83 14.99
CA GLY A 163 1.08 -6.00 14.16
C GLY A 163 0.56 -5.98 12.72
N ALA A 164 -0.20 -4.96 12.32
CA ALA A 164 -0.79 -4.82 10.99
C ALA A 164 -0.45 -3.46 10.32
N VAL A 165 0.61 -2.79 10.79
CA VAL A 165 1.18 -1.57 10.18
C VAL A 165 2.00 -1.89 8.94
#